data_AF-A0A7W1D936-F1
#
_entry.id   AF-A0A7W1D936-F1
#
_cell.length_a   1.000
_cell.length_b   1.000
_cell.length_c   1.000
_cell.angle_alpha   90.00
_cell.angle_beta   90.00
_cell.angle_gamma   90.00
#
_symmetry.space_group_name_H-M   'P 1'
#
loop_
_entity.id
_entity.type
_entity.pdbx_description
1 polymer ?
#
loop_
_entity_poly.entity_id
_entity_poly.type
_entity_poly.pdbx_seq_one_letter_code
_entity_poly.pdbx_strand_id
1 'polypeptide(L)' 'MTTRCGWARGDLSIFYHGAERGIPVRDDRKLFEFLILEGAQAGLSWDTILRKREDYRARQNAD' A
#
# COMPACT_ATOMS: atom_id res chain seq x y z
N MET A 1 21.25 4.39 -13.41
CA MET A 1 21.01 4.10 -11.98
C MET A 1 19.68 4.75 -11.63
N THR A 2 18.61 3.97 -11.47
CA THR A 2 17.30 4.54 -11.08
C THR A 2 17.38 4.98 -9.63
N THR A 3 17.42 6.29 -9.40
CA THR A 3 17.30 6.90 -8.07
C THR A 3 15.89 6.63 -7.55
N ARG A 4 15.77 5.79 -6.52
CA ARG A 4 14.51 5.49 -5.83
C ARG A 4 14.53 6.08 -4.43
N CYS A 5 13.36 6.37 -3.87
CA CYS A 5 13.28 6.82 -2.48
C CYS A 5 13.83 5.73 -1.54
N GLY A 6 14.63 6.13 -0.54
CA GLY A 6 15.34 5.20 0.34
C GLY A 6 14.45 4.29 1.20
N TRP A 7 13.14 4.58 1.29
CA TRP A 7 12.18 3.74 2.02
C TRP A 7 11.67 2.55 1.19
N ALA A 8 11.70 2.62 -0.15
CA ALA A 8 11.21 1.57 -1.04
C ALA A 8 12.29 0.50 -1.28
N ARG A 9 12.49 -0.38 -0.29
CA ARG A 9 13.58 -1.37 -0.27
C ARG A 9 13.14 -2.82 -0.47
N GLY A 10 11.88 -3.16 -0.25
CA GLY A 10 11.36 -4.50 -0.49
C GLY A 10 10.70 -4.63 -1.86
N ASP A 11 10.58 -5.85 -2.37
CA ASP A 11 10.14 -6.08 -3.75
C ASP A 11 8.73 -5.51 -4.01
N LEU A 12 7.81 -5.69 -3.06
CA LEU A 12 6.46 -5.15 -3.17
C LEU A 12 6.44 -3.63 -3.04
N SER A 13 7.20 -3.07 -2.09
CA SER A 13 7.27 -1.62 -1.92
C SER A 13 7.93 -0.92 -3.10
N ILE A 14 8.89 -1.55 -3.79
CA ILE A 14 9.49 -1.03 -5.03
C ILE A 14 8.46 -0.98 -6.14
N PHE A 15 7.70 -2.06 -6.35
CA PHE A 15 6.64 -2.09 -7.37
C PHE A 15 5.54 -1.07 -7.06
N TYR A 16 5.04 -1.06 -5.82
CA TYR A 16 4.06 -0.08 -5.34
C TYR A 16 4.54 1.36 -5.51
N HIS A 17 5.82 1.64 -5.21
CA HIS A 17 6.39 2.98 -5.41
C HIS A 17 6.34 3.40 -6.88
N GLY A 18 6.65 2.50 -7.80
CA GLY A 18 6.66 2.82 -9.24
C GLY A 18 5.26 2.98 -9.84
N ALA A 19 4.26 2.30 -9.29
CA ALA A 19 2.95 2.15 -9.93
C ALA A 19 1.79 2.82 -9.20
N GLU A 20 1.92 3.17 -7.92
CA GLU A 20 0.79 3.66 -7.11
C GLU A 20 1.15 4.85 -6.19
N ARG A 21 2.34 4.88 -5.60
CA ARG A 21 2.67 5.90 -4.60
C ARG A 21 2.75 7.29 -5.23
N GLY A 22 2.01 8.25 -4.66
CA GLY A 22 2.02 9.64 -5.10
C GLY A 22 1.25 9.91 -6.39
N ILE A 23 0.62 8.87 -6.97
CA ILE A 23 -0.27 9.03 -8.12
C ILE A 23 -1.65 9.45 -7.60
N PRO A 24 -2.24 10.54 -8.11
CA PRO A 24 -3.55 11.00 -7.67
C PRO A 24 -4.64 9.94 -7.84
N VAL A 25 -5.47 9.77 -6.81
CA VAL A 25 -6.63 8.87 -6.80
C VAL A 25 -7.87 9.66 -6.39
N ARG A 26 -8.99 9.44 -7.09
CA ARG A 26 -10.31 10.05 -6.82
C ARG A 26 -11.40 9.03 -6.50
N ASP A 27 -11.06 7.75 -6.44
CA ASP A 27 -12.00 6.70 -6.06
C ASP A 27 -12.07 6.59 -4.53
N ASP A 28 -13.25 6.80 -3.96
CA ASP A 28 -13.44 6.86 -2.51
C ASP A 28 -13.11 5.53 -1.82
N ARG A 29 -13.43 4.40 -2.44
CA ARG A 29 -13.11 3.07 -1.88
C ARG A 29 -11.61 2.86 -1.82
N LYS A 30 -10.88 3.23 -2.87
CA LYS A 30 -9.42 3.14 -2.92
C LYS A 30 -8.76 4.10 -1.92
N LEU A 31 -9.31 5.31 -1.74
CA LEU A 31 -8.83 6.24 -0.72
C LEU A 31 -9.04 5.68 0.69
N PHE A 32 -10.21 5.10 0.97
CA PHE A 32 -10.48 4.45 2.25
C PHE A 32 -9.61 3.21 2.47
N GLU A 33 -9.37 2.39 1.44
CA GLU A 33 -8.42 1.28 1.48
C GLU A 33 -7.04 1.77 1.93
N PHE A 34 -6.50 2.83 1.31
CA PHE A 34 -5.21 3.39 1.70
C PHE A 34 -5.19 3.88 3.15
N LEU A 35 -6.25 4.57 3.60
CA LEU A 35 -6.36 5.02 4.98
C LEU A 35 -6.26 3.86 5.99
N ILE A 36 -6.95 2.76 5.72
CA ILE A 36 -6.92 1.56 6.57
C ILE A 36 -5.53 0.90 6.55
N LEU A 37 -4.91 0.76 5.37
CA LEU A 37 -3.58 0.15 5.24
C LEU A 37 -2.49 0.97 5.94
N GLU A 38 -2.54 2.29 5.85
CA GLU A 38 -1.60 3.19 6.55
C GLU A 38 -1.76 3.07 8.08
N GLY A 39 -3.00 2.98 8.59
CA GLY A 39 -3.25 2.73 10.02
C GLY A 39 -2.74 1.36 10.51
N ALA A 40 -2.89 0.33 9.68
CA ALA A 40 -2.40 -1.02 10.00
C ALA A 40 -0.85 -1.12 10.04
N GLN A 41 -0.13 -0.13 9.50
CA GLN A 41 1.33 -0.14 9.44
C GLN A 41 2.02 0.09 10.78
N ALA A 42 1.31 0.45 11.87
CA ALA A 42 1.93 0.78 13.15
C ALA A 42 2.92 -0.31 13.64
N GLY A 43 4.22 0.03 13.67
CA GLY A 43 5.30 -0.89 14.06
C GLY A 43 5.70 -1.94 13.01
N LEU A 44 5.18 -1.87 11.80
CA LEU A 44 5.42 -2.82 10.71
C LEU A 44 6.08 -2.16 9.49
N SER A 45 6.69 -3.00 8.64
CA SER A 45 7.17 -2.56 7.34
C SER A 45 6.02 -2.40 6.35
N TRP A 46 6.12 -1.45 5.41
CA TRP A 46 5.11 -1.31 4.35
C TRP A 46 4.97 -2.57 3.49
N ASP A 47 6.07 -3.29 3.28
CA ASP A 47 6.10 -4.57 2.57
C ASP A 47 5.25 -5.65 3.28
N THR A 48 5.22 -5.63 4.62
CA THR A 48 4.33 -6.48 5.43
C THR A 48 2.85 -6.17 5.16
N ILE A 49 2.52 -4.88 5.04
CA ILE A 49 1.15 -4.43 4.76
C ILE A 49 0.73 -4.78 3.33
N LEU A 50 1.60 -4.53 2.35
CA LEU A 50 1.34 -4.90 0.95
C LEU A 50 1.13 -6.41 0.78
N ARG A 51 1.86 -7.25 1.52
CA ARG A 51 1.62 -8.71 1.54
C ARG A 51 0.22 -9.11 2.01
N LYS A 52 -0.39 -8.33 2.90
CA LYS A 52 -1.74 -8.59 3.47
C LYS A 52 -2.85 -7.82 2.76
N ARG A 53 -2.54 -7.02 1.73
CA ARG A 53 -3.49 -6.10 1.10
C ARG A 53 -4.73 -6.81 0.54
N GLU A 54 -4.56 -7.96 -0.11
CA GLU A 54 -5.70 -8.75 -0.61
C GLU A 54 -6.57 -9.31 0.52
N ASP A 55 -5.97 -9.71 1.65
CA ASP A 55 -6.74 -10.15 2.83
C ASP A 55 -7.59 -9.00 3.39
N TYR A 56 -7.04 -7.77 3.42
CA TYR A 56 -7.80 -6.58 3.82
C TYR A 56 -8.96 -6.30 2.87
N ARG A 57 -8.72 -6.37 1.55
CA ARG A 57 -9.76 -6.19 0.52
C ARG A 57 -10.87 -7.22 0.66
N ALA A 58 -10.52 -8.49 0.86
CA ALA A 58 -11.50 -9.56 1.02
C ALA A 58 -12.43 -9.30 2.22
N ARG A 59 -11.88 -8.78 3.34
CA ARG A 59 -12.66 -8.47 4.55
C ARG A 59 -13.47 -7.18 4.43
N GLN A 60 -12.99 -6.18 3.69
CA GLN A 60 -13.72 -4.93 3.45
C GLN A 60 -14.93 -5.10 2.52
N ASN A 61 -14.92 -6.13 1.67
CA ASN A 61 -16.01 -6.44 0.74
C ASN A 61 -16.86 -7.65 1.20
N ALA A 62 -16.63 -8.16 2.41
CA ALA A 62 -17.42 -9.22 3.00
C ALA A 62 -18.64 -8.62 3.70
N ASP A 63 -19.69 -8.39 2.91
CA ASP A 63 -21.08 -8.27 3.36
C ASP A 63 -21.84 -9.55 2.99
#